data_AF-V7HVM6-F1
#
_entry.id   AF-V7HVM6-F1
#
_cell.length_a   1.000
_cell.length_b   1.000
_cell.length_c   1.000
_cell.angle_alpha   90.00
_cell.angle_beta   90.00
_cell.angle_gamma   90.00
#
_symmetry.space_group_name_H-M   'P 1'
#
loop_
_entity.id
_entity.type
_entity.pdbx_description
1 polymer ?
#
loop_
_entity_poly.entity_id
_entity_poly.type
_entity_poly.pdbx_seq_one_letter_code
_entity_poly.pdbx_strand_id
1 'polypeptide(L)' 'MQVLNEQGKVIEGLYAAGNCSGGFFWGDYPDHVPDLTASHALTFGRLAGQYAVE' A
#
# COMPACT_ATOMS: atom_id res chain seq x y z
N MET A 1 2.01 -0.96 -2.53
CA MET A 1 3.06 -0.34 -3.39
C MET A 1 3.63 -1.40 -4.33
N GLN A 2 4.02 -1.04 -5.56
CA GLN A 2 4.17 -1.89 -6.76
C GLN A 2 3.16 -3.05 -6.84
N VAL A 3 2.14 -2.92 -7.69
CA VAL A 3 1.13 -3.97 -7.85
C VAL A 3 1.77 -5.20 -8.47
N LEU A 4 1.42 -6.37 -7.93
CA LEU A 4 1.88 -7.66 -8.43
C LEU A 4 0.75 -8.32 -9.23
N ASN A 5 1.13 -9.06 -10.28
CA ASN A 5 0.24 -9.98 -10.96
C ASN A 5 0.12 -11.31 -10.19
N GLU A 6 -0.68 -12.24 -10.72
CA GLU A 6 -0.93 -13.55 -10.09
C GLU A 6 0.32 -14.43 -9.96
N GLN A 7 1.38 -14.14 -10.72
CA GLN A 7 2.67 -14.84 -10.65
C GLN A 7 3.65 -14.15 -9.69
N GLY A 8 3.20 -13.13 -8.94
CA GLY A 8 4.04 -12.35 -8.03
C GLY A 8 5.02 -11.42 -8.74
N LYS A 9 4.85 -11.16 -10.05
CA LYS A 9 5.68 -10.22 -10.81
C LYS A 9 5.08 -8.82 -10.77
N VAL A 10 5.95 -7.82 -10.70
CA VAL A 10 5.56 -6.40 -10.75
C VAL A 10 4.85 -6.08 -12.07
N ILE A 11 3.75 -5.34 -11.97
CA ILE A 11 3.09 -4.68 -13.09
C ILE A 11 3.71 -3.29 -13.23
N GLU A 12 4.50 -3.10 -14.29
CA GLU A 12 5.21 -1.84 -14.54
C GLU A 12 4.26 -0.65 -14.62
N GLY A 13 4.61 0.45 -13.96
CA GLY A 13 3.82 1.68 -13.90
C GLY A 13 2.58 1.62 -12.99
N LEU A 14 2.25 0.48 -12.38
CA LEU A 14 1.07 0.35 -11.54
C LEU A 14 1.40 0.32 -10.04
N TYR A 15 0.85 1.29 -9.31
CA TYR A 15 1.02 1.45 -7.88
C TYR A 15 -0.33 1.49 -7.18
N ALA A 16 -0.38 0.92 -5.96
CA ALA A 16 -1.54 0.96 -5.08
C ALA A 16 -1.09 1.25 -3.65
N ALA A 17 -1.91 1.99 -2.91
CA ALA A 17 -1.67 2.36 -1.51
C ALA A 17 -3.00 2.37 -0.73
N GLY A 18 -2.89 2.42 0.60
CA GLY A 18 -4.06 2.43 1.48
C GLY A 18 -4.92 1.17 1.32
N ASN A 19 -6.24 1.35 1.33
CA ASN A 19 -7.19 0.24 1.25
C ASN A 19 -7.19 -0.50 -0.09
N CYS A 20 -6.58 0.08 -1.13
CA CYS A 20 -6.36 -0.59 -2.42
C CYS A 20 -5.14 -1.52 -2.41
N SER A 21 -4.40 -1.60 -1.30
CA SER A 21 -3.28 -2.52 -1.11
C SER A 21 -3.54 -3.46 0.07
N GLY A 22 -3.31 -4.76 -0.13
CA GLY A 22 -3.50 -5.78 0.90
C GLY A 22 -2.22 -6.06 1.72
N GLY A 23 -2.37 -6.90 2.75
CA GLY A 23 -1.26 -7.47 3.52
C GLY A 23 -0.88 -6.72 4.81
N PHE A 24 -1.07 -5.40 4.86
CA PHE A 24 -0.63 -4.58 6.00
C PHE A 24 -1.33 -4.94 7.33
N PHE A 25 -2.61 -5.29 7.27
CA PHE A 25 -3.42 -5.74 8.42
C PHE A 25 -3.76 -7.24 8.34
N TRP A 26 -2.93 -8.04 7.68
CA TRP A 26 -3.20 -9.46 7.56
C TRP A 26 -3.00 -10.16 8.91
N GLY A 27 -4.03 -10.87 9.38
CA GLY A 27 -4.01 -11.65 10.62
C GLY A 27 -4.54 -10.89 11.83
N ASP A 28 -4.29 -9.59 11.93
CA ASP A 28 -4.80 -8.76 13.03
C ASP A 28 -4.83 -7.27 12.67
N TYR A 29 -5.72 -6.52 13.31
CA TYR A 29 -5.81 -5.07 13.20
C TYR A 29 -5.54 -4.46 14.58
N PRO A 30 -4.45 -3.71 14.78
CA PRO A 30 -4.12 -3.15 16.09
C PRO A 30 -5.07 -1.99 16.42
N ASP A 31 -6.15 -2.33 17.12
CA ASP A 31 -7.26 -1.46 17.51
C ASP A 31 -6.89 -0.42 18.58
N HIS A 32 -5.83 -0.68 19.35
CA HIS A 32 -5.29 0.25 20.34
C HIS A 32 -4.42 1.37 19.75
N VAL A 33 -4.16 1.37 18.44
CA VAL A 33 -3.43 2.45 17.76
C VAL A 33 -4.40 3.16 16.80
N PRO A 34 -4.88 4.37 17.16
CA PRO A 34 -5.78 5.11 16.29
C PRO A 34 -5.10 5.51 14.97
N ASP A 35 -5.92 5.78 13.96
CA ASP A 35 -5.52 6.33 12.65
C ASP A 35 -4.56 5.48 11.80
N LEU A 36 -4.25 4.24 12.18
CA LEU A 36 -3.26 3.42 11.47
C LEU A 36 -3.57 3.25 9.97
N THR A 37 -4.84 3.04 9.61
CA THR A 37 -5.27 2.94 8.20
C THR A 37 -5.02 4.24 7.44
N ALA A 38 -5.32 5.39 8.05
CA ALA A 38 -5.10 6.70 7.43
C ALA A 38 -3.61 7.00 7.29
N SER A 39 -2.80 6.75 8.33
CA SER A 39 -1.35 6.91 8.30
C SER A 39 -0.70 6.01 7.24
N HIS A 40 -1.16 4.76 7.12
CA HIS A 40 -0.73 3.82 6.08
C HIS A 40 -1.06 4.37 4.68
N ALA A 41 -2.29 4.83 4.46
CA ALA A 41 -2.70 5.41 3.18
C ALA A 41 -1.88 6.66 2.80
N LEU A 42 -1.65 7.58 3.73
CA LEU A 42 -0.87 8.79 3.48
C LEU A 42 0.60 8.48 3.17
N THR A 43 1.22 7.62 3.97
CA THR A 43 2.64 7.29 3.83
C THR A 43 2.90 6.59 2.50
N PHE A 44 2.16 5.51 2.23
CA PHE A 44 2.36 4.74 1.00
C PHE A 44 1.79 5.45 -0.22
N GLY A 45 0.80 6.33 -0.08
CA GLY A 45 0.30 7.19 -1.15
C GLY A 45 1.34 8.22 -1.59
N ARG A 46 2.04 8.85 -0.64
CA ARG A 46 3.17 9.74 -0.96
C ARG A 46 4.28 8.98 -1.68
N LEU A 47 4.68 7.81 -1.15
CA LEU A 47 5.68 6.96 -1.80
C LEU A 47 5.23 6.55 -3.21
N ALA A 48 3.97 6.15 -3.39
CA ALA A 48 3.40 5.84 -4.71
C ALA A 48 3.60 6.96 -5.70
N GLY A 49 3.29 8.20 -5.31
CA GLY A 49 3.50 9.37 -6.15
C GLY A 49 4.97 9.61 -6.48
N GLN A 50 5.88 9.41 -5.52
CA GLN A 50 7.32 9.57 -5.74
C GLN A 50 7.88 8.52 -6.72
N TYR A 51 7.52 7.25 -6.56
CA TYR A 51 7.97 6.18 -7.47
C TYR A 51 7.26 6.18 -8.83
N ALA A 52 6.08 6.79 -8.93
CA ALA A 52 5.37 6.90 -10.20
C ALA A 52 5.92 8.03 -11.10
N VAL A 53 6.70 8.97 -10.55
CA VAL A 53 7.28 10.10 -11.29
C VAL A 53 8.79 9.94 -11.55
N GLU A 54 9.42 8.95 -10.93
CA GLU A 54 10.78 8.48 -11.29
C GLU A 54 10.75 7.72 -12.62
#